data_AF-A0A2S8R7A4-F1
#
_entry.id   AF-A0A2S8R7A4-F1
#
_cell.length_a   1.000
_cell.length_b   1.000
_cell.length_c   1.000
_cell.angle_alpha   90.00
_cell.angle_beta   90.00
_cell.angle_gamma   90.00
#
_symmetry.space_group_name_H-M   'P 1'
#
loop_
_entity.id
_entity.type
_entity.pdbx_description
1 polymer ?
#
loop_
_entity_poly.entity_id
_entity_poly.type
_entity_poly.pdbx_seq_one_letter_code
_entity_poly.pdbx_strand_id
1 'polypeptide(L)'
;MLLEIFIIKYGNDALEAISKNIDPDLIKKLDDFGVKPSDYDNFRIIGRESAETVAEAAAEVEKFAYLLKTEKNIAFFWSGKTNGIGVADRALEIARERGGTTIEKIIETKGINMPEWNINDAKSVEIWRQASLKYAQQASGEVWAVIGSSVREDSIWLQYELPALMNNINVTKITVIDPETLVETVIFTR
;
A
#
# COMPACT_ATOMS: atom_id res chain seq x y z
N MET A 1 17.59 -23.56 -9.42
CA MET A 1 16.47 -23.88 -8.50
C MET A 1 15.50 -22.70 -8.31
N LEU A 2 15.94 -21.43 -8.22
CA LEU A 2 15.02 -20.29 -8.14
C LEU A 2 14.15 -20.08 -9.39
N LEU A 3 14.72 -20.29 -10.58
CA LEU A 3 14.00 -20.17 -11.86
C LEU A 3 12.75 -21.07 -11.91
N GLU A 4 12.89 -22.36 -11.58
CA GLU A 4 11.78 -23.32 -11.60
C GLU A 4 10.69 -22.94 -10.58
N ILE A 5 11.08 -22.45 -9.40
CA ILE A 5 10.13 -21.98 -8.37
C ILE A 5 9.27 -20.83 -8.91
N PHE A 6 9.88 -19.85 -9.57
CA PHE A 6 9.13 -18.70 -10.09
C PHE A 6 8.27 -19.03 -11.30
N ILE A 7 8.71 -19.94 -12.17
CA ILE A 7 7.85 -20.43 -13.26
C ILE A 7 6.65 -21.18 -12.69
N ILE A 8 6.82 -21.99 -11.64
CA ILE A 8 5.69 -22.67 -10.97
C ILE A 8 4.75 -21.66 -10.30
N LYS A 9 5.29 -20.63 -9.65
CA LYS A 9 4.50 -19.65 -8.88
C LYS A 9 3.79 -18.61 -9.77
N TYR A 10 4.45 -18.13 -10.81
CA TYR A 10 4.02 -16.98 -11.62
C TYR A 10 3.85 -17.30 -13.11
N GLY A 11 4.18 -18.52 -13.56
CA GLY A 11 3.93 -18.96 -14.93
C GLY A 11 4.55 -18.03 -15.97
N ASN A 12 3.72 -17.56 -16.90
CA ASN A 12 4.12 -16.71 -18.01
C ASN A 12 4.68 -15.36 -17.56
N ASP A 13 4.21 -14.81 -16.45
CA ASP A 13 4.66 -13.48 -15.98
C ASP A 13 6.14 -13.53 -15.55
N ALA A 14 6.57 -14.64 -14.94
CA ALA A 14 7.99 -14.85 -14.63
C ALA A 14 8.84 -15.01 -15.90
N LEU A 15 8.34 -15.72 -16.92
CA LEU A 15 9.03 -15.87 -18.20
C LEU A 15 9.16 -14.54 -18.92
N GLU A 16 8.12 -13.70 -18.87
CA GLU A 16 8.15 -12.35 -19.42
C GLU A 16 9.19 -11.48 -18.70
N ALA A 17 9.21 -11.48 -17.37
CA ALA A 17 10.22 -10.76 -16.59
C ALA A 17 11.65 -11.17 -16.97
N ILE A 18 11.90 -12.47 -17.13
CA ILE A 18 13.21 -12.99 -17.56
C ILE A 18 13.55 -12.53 -18.97
N SER A 19 12.58 -12.50 -19.89
CA SER A 19 12.78 -11.97 -21.25
C SER A 19 13.17 -10.48 -21.26
N LYS A 20 12.74 -9.73 -20.24
CA LYS A 20 13.13 -8.32 -19.97
C LYS A 20 14.46 -8.19 -19.21
N ASN A 21 15.25 -9.27 -19.12
CA ASN A 21 16.54 -9.35 -18.42
C ASN A 21 16.44 -9.10 -16.89
N ILE A 22 15.29 -9.38 -16.29
CA ILE A 22 15.10 -9.37 -14.84
C ILE A 22 15.37 -10.79 -14.33
N ASP A 23 16.54 -10.98 -13.70
CA ASP A 23 16.97 -12.29 -13.27
C ASP A 23 16.14 -12.82 -12.08
N PRO A 24 16.13 -14.15 -11.83
CA PRO A 24 15.32 -14.75 -10.75
C PRO A 24 15.63 -14.21 -9.34
N ASP A 25 16.85 -13.75 -9.07
CA ASP A 25 17.19 -13.18 -7.76
C ASP A 25 16.54 -11.82 -7.58
N LEU A 26 16.50 -11.00 -8.64
CA LEU A 26 15.79 -9.72 -8.64
C LEU A 26 14.26 -9.90 -8.60
N ILE A 27 13.72 -10.90 -9.31
CA ILE A 27 12.29 -11.28 -9.18
C ILE A 27 11.99 -11.67 -7.73
N LYS A 28 12.85 -12.48 -7.10
CA LYS A 28 12.69 -12.83 -5.69
C LYS A 28 12.71 -11.60 -4.79
N LYS A 29 13.67 -10.69 -5.00
CA LYS A 29 13.80 -9.49 -4.18
C LYS A 29 12.53 -8.62 -4.27
N LEU A 30 11.97 -8.46 -5.46
CA LEU A 30 10.69 -7.76 -5.66
C LEU A 30 9.52 -8.51 -5.01
N ASP A 31 9.48 -9.84 -5.15
CA ASP A 31 8.45 -10.68 -4.55
C ASP A 31 8.47 -10.65 -3.01
N ASP A 32 9.66 -10.61 -2.40
CA ASP A 32 9.83 -10.45 -0.95
C ASP A 32 9.21 -9.11 -0.45
N PHE A 33 9.15 -8.11 -1.32
CA PHE A 33 8.49 -6.81 -1.12
C PHE A 33 7.03 -6.80 -1.58
N GLY A 34 6.49 -7.93 -2.02
CA GLY A 34 5.12 -8.08 -2.51
C GLY A 34 4.88 -7.48 -3.90
N VAL A 35 5.93 -7.16 -4.66
CA VAL A 35 5.85 -6.75 -6.06
C VAL A 35 5.96 -8.00 -6.93
N LYS A 36 4.83 -8.48 -7.46
CA LYS A 36 4.78 -9.70 -8.26
C LYS A 36 5.05 -9.38 -9.73
N PRO A 37 5.54 -10.34 -10.54
CA PRO A 37 5.70 -10.14 -11.98
C PRO A 37 4.46 -9.61 -12.69
N SER A 38 3.25 -10.02 -12.28
CA SER A 38 1.97 -9.51 -12.79
C SER A 38 1.76 -8.01 -12.58
N ASP A 39 2.47 -7.41 -11.62
CA ASP A 39 2.34 -6.00 -11.27
C ASP A 39 3.35 -5.11 -12.02
N TYR A 40 4.29 -5.70 -12.76
CA TYR A 40 5.45 -4.99 -13.31
C TYR A 40 5.05 -3.84 -14.23
N ASP A 41 4.04 -4.02 -15.07
CA ASP A 41 3.56 -2.96 -15.95
C ASP A 41 2.95 -1.79 -15.15
N ASN A 42 2.27 -2.06 -14.04
CA ASN A 42 1.72 -1.03 -13.15
C ASN A 42 2.83 -0.18 -12.51
N PHE A 43 3.98 -0.79 -12.25
CA PHE A 43 5.18 -0.10 -11.72
C PHE A 43 6.14 0.39 -12.81
N ARG A 44 5.79 0.26 -14.09
CA ARG A 44 6.69 0.54 -15.23
C ARG A 44 8.04 -0.20 -15.13
N ILE A 45 8.02 -1.41 -14.60
CA ILE A 45 9.17 -2.31 -14.58
C ILE A 45 9.28 -2.95 -15.97
N ILE A 46 10.04 -2.29 -16.84
CA ILE A 46 10.24 -2.69 -18.24
C ILE A 46 11.55 -3.44 -18.48
N GLY A 47 12.40 -3.54 -17.45
CA GLY A 47 13.65 -4.29 -17.48
C GLY A 47 14.43 -4.15 -16.17
N ARG A 48 15.65 -4.71 -16.18
CA ARG A 48 16.53 -4.81 -15.00
C ARG A 48 16.67 -3.51 -14.21
N GLU A 49 17.00 -2.40 -14.87
CA GLU A 49 17.26 -1.11 -14.20
C GLU A 49 16.02 -0.57 -13.47
N SER A 50 14.85 -0.62 -14.12
CA SER A 50 13.58 -0.24 -13.48
C SER A 50 13.20 -1.17 -12.33
N ALA A 51 13.50 -2.48 -12.44
CA ALA A 51 13.29 -3.45 -11.37
C ALA A 51 14.21 -3.18 -10.16
N GLU A 52 15.48 -2.86 -10.41
CA GLU A 52 16.45 -2.46 -9.37
C GLU A 52 15.98 -1.18 -8.67
N THR A 53 15.51 -0.18 -9.43
CA THR A 53 14.96 1.08 -8.90
C THR A 53 13.79 0.83 -7.95
N VAL A 54 12.82 -0.01 -8.35
CA VAL A 54 11.67 -0.37 -7.48
C VAL A 54 12.12 -1.14 -6.25
N ALA A 55 13.03 -2.10 -6.40
CA ALA A 55 13.55 -2.87 -5.27
C ALA A 55 14.33 -2.00 -4.26
N GLU A 56 15.06 -0.99 -4.74
CA GLU A 56 15.73 -0.01 -3.88
C GLU A 56 14.73 0.91 -3.17
N ALA A 57 13.69 1.36 -3.88
CA ALA A 57 12.60 2.16 -3.33
C ALA A 57 11.89 1.43 -2.18
N ALA A 58 11.58 0.15 -2.36
CA ALA A 58 11.00 -0.69 -1.32
C ALA A 58 11.93 -0.86 -0.11
N ALA A 59 13.21 -1.13 -0.36
CA ALA A 59 14.22 -1.25 0.69
C ALA A 59 14.46 0.07 1.46
N GLU A 60 14.23 1.23 0.83
CA GLU A 60 14.28 2.53 1.49
C GLU A 60 13.19 2.65 2.57
N VAL A 61 11.98 2.16 2.29
CA VAL A 61 10.86 2.18 3.24
C VAL A 61 11.12 1.33 4.47
N GLU A 62 11.77 0.16 4.34
CA GLU A 62 12.11 -0.69 5.48
C GLU A 62 12.93 0.05 6.56
N LYS A 63 13.72 1.06 6.15
CA LYS A 63 14.54 1.86 7.08
C LYS A 63 13.72 2.72 8.03
N PHE A 64 12.47 3.03 7.70
CA PHE A 64 11.59 3.87 8.52
C PHE A 64 10.22 3.24 8.80
N ALA A 65 9.91 2.07 8.25
CA ALA A 65 8.61 1.40 8.37
C ALA A 65 8.13 1.26 9.83
N TYR A 66 9.05 1.03 10.77
CA TYR A 66 8.75 0.92 12.20
C TYR A 66 8.13 2.21 12.80
N LEU A 67 8.37 3.37 12.19
CA LEU A 67 7.80 4.66 12.60
C LEU A 67 6.34 4.82 12.18
N LEU A 68 5.87 4.00 11.23
CA LEU A 68 4.49 4.03 10.72
C LEU A 68 3.52 3.29 11.63
N LYS A 69 4.01 2.50 12.59
CA LYS A 69 3.17 1.76 13.53
C LYS A 69 2.34 2.72 14.40
N THR A 70 1.05 2.41 14.53
CA THR A 70 0.15 3.11 15.44
C THR A 70 -0.06 2.34 16.73
N GLU A 71 -0.63 3.03 17.72
CA GLU A 71 -1.33 2.37 18.81
C GLU A 71 -2.57 1.62 18.30
N LYS A 72 -3.18 0.82 19.18
CA LYS A 72 -4.37 0.04 18.87
C LYS A 72 -5.58 0.98 18.70
N ASN A 73 -6.48 0.67 17.76
CA ASN A 73 -7.75 1.39 17.57
C ASN A 73 -7.60 2.86 17.16
N ILE A 74 -6.53 3.25 16.44
CA ILE A 74 -6.34 4.64 15.99
C ILE A 74 -5.97 4.77 14.50
N ALA A 75 -5.88 3.68 13.75
CA ALA A 75 -5.46 3.72 12.35
C ALA A 75 -6.63 4.08 11.42
N PHE A 76 -6.44 5.13 10.62
CA PHE A 76 -7.37 5.59 9.59
C PHE A 76 -6.71 5.55 8.21
N PHE A 77 -7.37 4.87 7.29
CA PHE A 77 -7.03 4.78 5.87
C PHE A 77 -7.98 5.67 5.07
N TRP A 78 -7.67 5.88 3.80
CA TRP A 78 -8.58 6.60 2.91
C TRP A 78 -8.33 6.22 1.45
N SER A 79 -9.37 6.35 0.62
CA SER A 79 -9.22 6.17 -0.81
C SER A 79 -10.34 6.84 -1.58
N GLY A 80 -10.03 7.21 -2.82
CA GLY A 80 -11.01 7.70 -3.77
C GLY A 80 -11.33 9.19 -3.64
N LYS A 81 -12.46 9.55 -4.27
CA LYS A 81 -12.94 10.92 -4.39
C LYS A 81 -14.44 10.97 -4.12
N THR A 82 -14.91 12.09 -3.59
CA THR A 82 -16.34 12.43 -3.53
C THR A 82 -16.52 13.79 -4.21
N ASN A 83 -17.48 13.89 -5.13
CA ASN A 83 -17.73 15.11 -5.91
C ASN A 83 -16.47 15.65 -6.62
N GLY A 84 -15.60 14.74 -7.08
CA GLY A 84 -14.34 15.07 -7.77
C GLY A 84 -13.18 15.46 -6.85
N ILE A 85 -13.40 15.60 -5.54
CA ILE A 85 -12.42 16.01 -4.54
C ILE A 85 -11.83 14.78 -3.85
N GLY A 86 -10.50 14.72 -3.72
CA GLY A 86 -9.82 13.65 -2.98
C GLY A 86 -10.16 13.68 -1.50
N VAL A 87 -10.38 12.52 -0.90
CA VAL A 87 -10.90 12.43 0.48
C VAL A 87 -9.81 12.50 1.57
N ALA A 88 -8.55 12.72 1.23
CA ALA A 88 -7.42 12.68 2.16
C ALA A 88 -7.58 13.65 3.34
N ASP A 89 -7.83 14.93 3.05
CA ASP A 89 -7.99 15.97 4.09
C ASP A 89 -9.19 15.67 4.99
N ARG A 90 -10.30 15.24 4.37
CA ARG A 90 -11.52 14.85 5.10
C ARG A 90 -11.28 13.63 5.98
N ALA A 91 -10.47 12.67 5.52
CA ALA A 91 -10.11 11.50 6.30
C ALA A 91 -9.28 11.87 7.53
N LEU A 92 -8.33 12.79 7.38
CA LEU A 92 -7.53 13.28 8.50
C LEU A 92 -8.37 14.06 9.52
N GLU A 93 -9.32 14.87 9.05
CA GLU A 93 -10.28 15.56 9.92
C GLU A 93 -11.09 14.57 10.76
N ILE A 94 -11.75 13.60 10.11
CA ILE A 94 -12.54 12.55 10.77
C ILE A 94 -11.67 11.74 11.73
N ALA A 95 -10.45 11.38 11.33
CA ALA A 95 -9.51 10.66 12.17
C ALA A 95 -9.23 11.45 13.46
N ARG A 96 -8.90 12.74 13.36
CA ARG A 96 -8.62 13.60 14.53
C ARG A 96 -9.80 13.70 15.47
N GLU A 97 -11.01 13.89 14.95
CA GLU A 97 -12.25 13.95 15.75
C GLU A 97 -12.49 12.66 16.55
N ARG A 98 -11.92 11.54 16.09
CA ARG A 98 -12.06 10.21 16.68
C ARG A 98 -10.82 9.74 17.45
N GLY A 99 -9.85 10.62 17.68
CA GLY A 99 -8.59 10.27 18.35
C GLY A 99 -7.68 9.36 17.52
N GLY A 100 -7.91 9.29 16.20
CA GLY A 100 -7.14 8.53 15.22
C GLY A 100 -6.11 9.35 14.44
N THR A 101 -5.42 8.69 13.51
CA THR A 101 -4.45 9.31 12.59
C THR A 101 -4.44 8.60 11.24
N THR A 102 -4.07 9.33 10.18
CA THR A 102 -3.72 8.76 8.86
C THR A 102 -2.22 8.59 8.71
N ILE A 103 -1.78 7.88 7.67
CA ILE A 103 -0.36 7.68 7.36
C ILE A 103 0.37 9.01 7.09
N GLU A 104 -0.25 9.94 6.36
CA GLU A 104 0.35 11.24 6.03
C GLU A 104 0.62 12.03 7.31
N LYS A 105 -0.29 11.97 8.29
CA LYS A 105 -0.09 12.66 9.55
C LYS A 105 1.03 12.03 10.38
N ILE A 106 1.21 10.71 10.31
CA ILE A 106 2.36 10.04 10.94
C ILE A 106 3.65 10.48 10.26
N ILE A 107 3.71 10.44 8.93
CA ILE A 107 4.86 10.87 8.12
C ILE A 107 5.29 12.29 8.51
N GLU A 108 4.34 13.22 8.54
CA GLU A 108 4.56 14.62 8.95
C GLU A 108 5.11 14.70 10.39
N THR A 109 4.45 14.03 11.34
CA THR A 109 4.79 14.11 12.77
C THR A 109 6.15 13.48 13.07
N LYS A 110 6.54 12.44 12.32
CA LYS A 110 7.82 11.74 12.47
C LYS A 110 8.95 12.36 11.63
N GLY A 111 8.65 13.37 10.81
CA GLY A 111 9.63 13.99 9.92
C GLY A 111 10.19 13.03 8.87
N ILE A 112 9.38 12.07 8.41
CA ILE A 112 9.78 11.12 7.38
C ILE A 112 9.76 11.84 6.03
N ASN A 113 10.88 11.82 5.31
CA ASN A 113 10.96 12.43 3.99
C ASN A 113 10.38 11.47 2.94
N MET A 114 9.14 11.73 2.53
CA MET A 114 8.48 11.01 1.44
C MET A 114 8.57 11.81 0.14
N PRO A 115 8.74 11.15 -1.02
CA PRO A 115 8.64 11.83 -2.30
C PRO A 115 7.22 12.36 -2.50
N GLU A 116 7.06 13.44 -3.27
CA GLU A 116 5.73 13.83 -3.76
C GLU A 116 5.12 12.67 -4.56
N TRP A 117 3.82 12.43 -4.38
CA TRP A 117 3.12 11.41 -5.16
C TRP A 117 3.16 11.76 -6.65
N ASN A 118 3.79 10.88 -7.43
CA ASN A 118 3.89 11.04 -8.88
C ASN A 118 3.64 9.70 -9.55
N ILE A 119 2.45 9.55 -10.15
CA ILE A 119 2.06 8.33 -10.86
C ILE A 119 2.97 8.01 -12.05
N ASN A 120 3.76 8.97 -12.53
CA ASN A 120 4.71 8.77 -13.63
C ASN A 120 6.12 8.35 -13.17
N ASP A 121 6.36 8.29 -11.86
CA ASP A 121 7.62 7.91 -11.25
C ASP A 121 7.47 6.60 -10.46
N ALA A 122 8.08 5.52 -10.96
CA ALA A 122 8.05 4.21 -10.34
C ALA A 122 8.59 4.21 -8.90
N LYS A 123 9.62 5.03 -8.62
CA LYS A 123 10.20 5.16 -7.28
C LYS A 123 9.19 5.81 -6.33
N SER A 124 8.56 6.91 -6.76
CA SER A 124 7.52 7.60 -5.98
C SER A 124 6.36 6.67 -5.67
N VAL A 125 5.81 5.99 -6.70
CA VAL A 125 4.70 5.06 -6.55
C VAL A 125 5.05 3.92 -5.57
N GLU A 126 6.23 3.32 -5.70
CA GLU A 126 6.62 2.20 -4.83
C GLU A 126 6.86 2.64 -3.38
N ILE A 127 7.48 3.80 -3.13
CA ILE A 127 7.67 4.30 -1.76
C ILE A 127 6.32 4.50 -1.07
N TRP A 128 5.36 5.13 -1.75
CA TRP A 128 4.03 5.34 -1.20
C TRP A 128 3.30 4.02 -0.96
N ARG A 129 3.31 3.11 -1.93
CA ARG A 129 2.67 1.79 -1.80
C ARG A 129 3.27 0.99 -0.64
N GLN A 130 4.58 0.95 -0.52
CA GLN A 130 5.26 0.22 0.54
C GLN A 130 5.00 0.81 1.91
N ALA A 131 5.04 2.14 2.04
CA ALA A 131 4.71 2.80 3.30
C ALA A 131 3.27 2.46 3.72
N SER A 132 2.31 2.55 2.79
CA SER A 132 0.91 2.15 2.98
C SER A 132 0.76 0.68 3.39
N LEU A 133 1.45 -0.24 2.71
CA LEU A 133 1.43 -1.66 3.04
C LEU A 133 1.97 -1.91 4.45
N LYS A 134 3.10 -1.29 4.81
CA LYS A 134 3.70 -1.42 6.16
C LYS A 134 2.82 -0.80 7.23
N TYR A 135 2.14 0.30 6.92
CA TYR A 135 1.16 0.90 7.82
C TYR A 135 0.00 -0.07 8.10
N ALA A 136 -0.59 -0.67 7.07
CA ALA A 136 -1.64 -1.69 7.19
C ALA A 136 -1.21 -2.94 7.96
N GLN A 137 -0.01 -3.47 7.65
CA GLN A 137 0.53 -4.66 8.32
C GLN A 137 0.82 -4.45 9.82
N GLN A 138 1.04 -3.20 10.25
CA GLN A 138 1.37 -2.87 11.64
C GLN A 138 0.17 -2.34 12.44
N ALA A 139 -0.96 -2.06 11.79
CA ALA A 139 -2.20 -1.66 12.45
C ALA A 139 -2.73 -2.79 13.36
N SER A 140 -3.55 -2.42 14.36
CA SER A 140 -4.13 -3.39 15.29
C SER A 140 -5.44 -2.91 15.90
N GLY A 141 -6.29 -3.86 16.28
CA GLY A 141 -7.63 -3.60 16.81
C GLY A 141 -8.61 -3.23 15.70
N GLU A 142 -9.48 -2.28 16.00
CA GLU A 142 -10.40 -1.70 15.01
C GLU A 142 -9.66 -0.67 14.16
N VAL A 143 -9.91 -0.69 12.86
CA VAL A 143 -9.38 0.30 11.92
C VAL A 143 -10.52 0.86 11.09
N TRP A 144 -10.34 2.09 10.62
CA TRP A 144 -11.33 2.77 9.80
C TRP A 144 -10.74 3.14 8.44
N ALA A 145 -11.58 3.20 7.42
CA ALA A 145 -11.21 3.72 6.12
C ALA A 145 -12.26 4.70 5.60
N VAL A 146 -11.85 5.92 5.28
CA VAL A 146 -12.73 6.94 4.71
C VAL A 146 -12.73 6.78 3.19
N ILE A 147 -13.83 6.28 2.64
CA ILE A 147 -13.91 5.83 1.25
C ILE A 147 -14.83 6.75 0.45
N GLY A 148 -14.26 7.45 -0.53
CA GLY A 148 -15.02 8.30 -1.45
C GLY A 148 -15.91 7.49 -2.39
N SER A 149 -16.92 8.16 -2.97
CA SER A 149 -17.88 7.53 -3.89
C SER A 149 -17.25 7.02 -5.20
N SER A 150 -16.04 7.45 -5.53
CA SER A 150 -15.26 6.98 -6.67
C SER A 150 -13.87 6.53 -6.26
N VAL A 151 -13.65 5.21 -6.18
CA VAL A 151 -12.34 4.58 -5.94
C VAL A 151 -11.86 3.92 -7.22
N ARG A 152 -10.59 4.09 -7.58
CA ARG A 152 -10.00 3.36 -8.71
C ARG A 152 -9.71 1.92 -8.31
N GLU A 153 -9.97 0.98 -9.21
CA GLU A 153 -9.70 -0.45 -8.99
C GLU A 153 -8.22 -0.70 -8.64
N ASP A 154 -7.31 0.04 -9.26
CA ASP A 154 -5.86 -0.01 -9.05
C ASP A 154 -5.38 0.78 -7.81
N SER A 155 -6.27 1.27 -6.96
CA SER A 155 -5.88 2.06 -5.78
C SER A 155 -5.09 1.25 -4.76
N ILE A 156 -4.15 1.92 -4.07
CA ILE A 156 -3.32 1.31 -3.02
C ILE A 156 -4.20 0.66 -1.93
N TRP A 157 -5.30 1.31 -1.58
CA TRP A 157 -6.29 0.76 -0.65
C TRP A 157 -6.81 -0.61 -1.06
N LEU A 158 -7.35 -0.74 -2.28
CA LEU A 158 -7.95 -1.98 -2.74
C LEU A 158 -6.91 -3.08 -3.01
N GLN A 159 -5.76 -2.70 -3.58
CA GLN A 159 -4.77 -3.66 -4.04
C GLN A 159 -3.84 -4.16 -2.93
N TYR A 160 -3.55 -3.33 -1.92
CA TYR A 160 -2.50 -3.62 -0.94
C TYR A 160 -2.94 -3.44 0.52
N GLU A 161 -3.56 -2.31 0.89
CA GLU A 161 -3.88 -2.04 2.30
C GLU A 161 -5.00 -2.94 2.81
N LEU A 162 -6.14 -3.01 2.11
CA LEU A 162 -7.28 -3.81 2.53
C LEU A 162 -6.94 -5.31 2.61
N PRO A 163 -6.29 -5.93 1.61
CA PRO A 163 -5.82 -7.32 1.73
C PRO A 163 -4.85 -7.52 2.91
N ALA A 164 -3.94 -6.57 3.17
CA ALA A 164 -3.02 -6.66 4.29
C ALA A 164 -3.74 -6.58 5.65
N LEU A 165 -4.73 -5.68 5.79
CA LEU A 165 -5.56 -5.57 7.00
C LEU A 165 -6.36 -6.85 7.25
N MET A 166 -6.99 -7.41 6.22
CA MET A 166 -7.76 -8.66 6.32
C MET A 166 -6.88 -9.86 6.71
N ASN A 167 -5.61 -9.88 6.32
CA ASN A 167 -4.64 -10.92 6.67
C ASN A 167 -3.91 -10.67 8.00
N ASN A 168 -3.90 -9.44 8.51
CA ASN A 168 -3.23 -9.09 9.75
C ASN A 168 -4.03 -9.57 10.97
N ILE A 169 -3.56 -10.61 11.65
CA ILE A 169 -4.26 -11.25 12.79
C ILE A 169 -4.59 -10.30 13.96
N ASN A 170 -3.87 -9.17 14.05
CA ASN A 170 -4.09 -8.18 15.11
C ASN A 170 -5.25 -7.21 14.81
N VAL A 171 -5.75 -7.14 13.57
CA VAL A 171 -6.89 -6.30 13.17
C VAL A 171 -8.21 -7.03 13.43
N THR A 172 -9.02 -6.57 14.37
CA THR A 172 -10.26 -7.25 14.75
C THR A 172 -11.49 -6.82 13.95
N LYS A 173 -11.47 -5.60 13.40
CA LYS A 173 -12.60 -5.02 12.65
C LYS A 173 -12.12 -3.97 11.65
N ILE A 174 -12.74 -3.93 10.47
CA ILE A 174 -12.53 -2.87 9.48
C ILE A 174 -13.89 -2.21 9.21
N THR A 175 -13.97 -0.91 9.45
CA THR A 175 -15.17 -0.11 9.20
C THR A 175 -14.87 0.94 8.13
N VAL A 176 -15.65 0.95 7.05
CA VAL A 176 -15.59 2.04 6.08
C VAL A 176 -16.54 3.16 6.51
N ILE A 177 -16.13 4.40 6.26
CA ILE A 177 -16.89 5.61 6.57
C ILE A 177 -17.11 6.34 5.25
N ASP A 178 -18.37 6.64 4.94
CA ASP A 178 -18.70 7.56 3.86
C ASP A 178 -18.30 9.00 4.27
N PRO A 179 -17.47 9.71 3.48
CA PRO A 179 -16.89 11.00 3.88
C PRO A 179 -17.91 12.14 4.01
N GLU A 180 -19.07 12.02 3.35
CA GLU A 180 -20.10 13.07 3.29
C GLU A 180 -21.16 12.84 4.38
N THR A 181 -21.69 11.63 4.46
CA THR A 181 -22.79 11.25 5.36
C THR A 181 -22.32 10.72 6.72
N LEU A 182 -21.03 10.37 6.84
CA LEU A 182 -20.44 9.69 8.00
C LEU A 182 -21.08 8.32 8.32
N VAL A 183 -21.84 7.76 7.38
CA VAL A 183 -22.40 6.41 7.52
C VAL A 183 -21.25 5.40 7.59
N GLU A 184 -21.33 4.54 8.61
CA GLU A 184 -20.36 3.50 8.85
C GLU A 184 -20.87 2.15 8.34
N THR A 185 -20.01 1.42 7.66
CA THR A 185 -20.28 0.04 7.25
C THR A 185 -19.12 -0.85 7.68
N VAL A 186 -19.41 -1.86 8.48
CA VAL A 186 -18.41 -2.89 8.82
C VAL A 186 -18.23 -3.80 7.62
N ILE A 187 -17.02 -3.85 7.07
CA ILE A 187 -16.69 -4.70 5.91
C ILE A 187 -15.91 -5.94 6.30
N PHE A 188 -15.41 -6.00 7.54
CA PHE A 188 -14.67 -7.15 8.07
C PHE A 188 -14.75 -7.20 9.60
N THR A 189 -14.87 -8.41 10.14
CA THR A 189 -14.74 -8.71 11.57
C THR A 189 -14.15 -10.12 11.75
N ARG A 190 -13.40 -10.34 12.83
CA ARG A 190 -12.98 -11.68 13.29
C ARG A 190 -13.76 -12.13 14.50
#